data_AF-A0A3C0IQD6-F1
#
_entry.id   AF-A0A3C0IQD6-F1
#
_cell.length_a   1.000
_cell.length_b   1.000
_cell.length_c   1.000
_cell.angle_alpha   90.00
_cell.angle_beta   90.00
_cell.angle_gamma   90.00
#
_symmetry.space_group_name_H-M   'P 1'
#
loop_
_entity.id
_entity.type
_entity.pdbx_description
1 polymer ?
#
loop_
_entity_poly.entity_id
_entity_poly.type
_entity_poly.pdbx_seq_one_letter_code
_entity_poly.pdbx_strand_id
1 'polypeptide(L)'
;LADTYGITVYQEQVMLLSQKLAGFSKGDADVLRKAMGKKDRKTLDKMKGKFIEGASSKGHPADKLEKIWTDWEAFAQYAFNKSHSTCYAFVAYQTGYLKAHYPSEYMAAVLNHASDLDKITFFMEECKRMGLKVLGPDVNESQKGFAVNKKGE
;
A
#
# COMPACT_ATOMS: atom_id res chain seq x y z
N LEU A 1 -7.56 15.51 1.04
CA LEU A 1 -6.54 14.73 1.78
C LEU A 1 -7.10 14.15 3.10
N ALA A 2 -8.42 14.12 3.30
CA ALA A 2 -9.01 13.63 4.55
C ALA A 2 -8.63 12.17 4.85
N ASP A 3 -8.70 11.31 3.82
CA ASP A 3 -8.36 9.88 3.90
C ASP A 3 -6.91 9.59 4.33
N THR A 4 -6.02 10.58 4.25
CA THR A 4 -4.60 10.48 4.64
C THR A 4 -4.21 11.54 5.67
N TYR A 5 -5.19 12.02 6.45
CA TYR A 5 -4.97 12.95 7.56
C TYR A 5 -4.20 14.23 7.18
N GLY A 6 -4.40 14.72 5.96
CA GLY A 6 -3.74 15.93 5.46
C GLY A 6 -2.35 15.71 4.86
N ILE A 7 -1.84 14.48 4.85
CA ILE A 7 -0.53 14.14 4.30
C ILE A 7 -0.67 13.69 2.85
N THR A 8 0.22 14.15 1.98
CA THR A 8 0.30 13.62 0.61
C THR A 8 1.09 12.31 0.65
N VAL A 9 0.43 11.21 0.31
CA VAL A 9 0.99 9.84 0.34
C VAL A 9 0.98 9.21 -1.05
N TYR A 10 0.01 9.58 -1.89
CA TYR A 10 -0.20 8.94 -3.19
C TYR A 10 0.03 9.88 -4.37
N GLN A 11 0.55 9.33 -5.46
CA GLN A 11 0.71 10.02 -6.74
C GLN A 11 -0.61 10.63 -7.22
N GLU A 12 -1.71 9.88 -7.08
CA GLU A 12 -3.06 10.28 -7.47
C GLU A 12 -3.57 11.49 -6.68
N GLN A 13 -3.07 11.72 -5.46
CA GLN A 13 -3.44 12.90 -4.68
C GLN A 13 -2.83 14.17 -5.28
N VAL A 14 -1.55 14.15 -5.68
CA VAL A 14 -0.91 15.28 -6.35
C VAL A 14 -1.60 15.59 -7.69
N MET A 15 -1.97 14.55 -8.43
CA MET A 15 -2.73 14.71 -9.66
C MET A 15 -4.08 15.38 -9.41
N LEU A 16 -4.82 14.97 -8.39
CA LEU A 16 -6.13 15.54 -8.07
C LEU A 16 -6.02 16.97 -7.54
N LEU A 17 -5.02 17.25 -6.70
CA LEU A 17 -4.81 18.56 -6.12
C LEU A 17 -4.35 19.58 -7.17
N SER A 18 -3.48 19.22 -8.11
CA SER A 18 -3.08 20.12 -9.20
C SER A 18 -4.27 20.50 -10.10
N GLN A 19 -5.19 19.57 -10.36
CA GLN A 19 -6.45 19.85 -11.06
C GLN A 19 -7.33 20.82 -10.26
N LYS A 20 -7.56 20.54 -8.97
CA LYS A 20 -8.45 21.36 -8.13
C LYS A 20 -7.88 22.76 -7.87
N LEU A 21 -6.63 22.85 -7.41
CA LEU A 21 -5.98 24.10 -7.02
C LEU A 21 -5.61 24.96 -8.23
N ALA A 22 -4.97 24.37 -9.25
CA ALA A 22 -4.42 25.13 -10.38
C ALA A 22 -5.18 24.96 -11.70
N GLY A 23 -6.22 24.11 -11.74
CA GLY A 23 -6.99 23.91 -12.98
C GLY A 23 -6.26 23.08 -14.03
N PHE A 24 -5.29 22.26 -13.63
CA PHE A 24 -4.60 21.36 -14.56
C PHE A 24 -5.61 20.46 -15.26
N SER A 25 -5.35 20.13 -16.53
CA SER A 25 -6.06 19.04 -17.19
C SER A 25 -5.62 17.68 -16.63
N LYS A 26 -6.38 16.61 -16.92
CA LYS A 26 -5.94 15.24 -16.60
C LYS A 26 -4.58 14.90 -17.23
N GLY A 27 -4.32 15.42 -18.43
CA GLY A 27 -3.05 15.26 -19.13
C GLY A 27 -1.90 15.99 -18.43
N ASP A 28 -2.10 17.26 -18.06
CA ASP A 28 -1.11 18.04 -17.29
C ASP A 28 -0.76 17.36 -15.96
N ALA A 29 -1.77 16.83 -15.26
CA ALA A 29 -1.60 16.14 -14.00
C ALA A 29 -0.76 14.85 -14.15
N ASP A 30 -0.94 14.08 -15.22
CA ASP A 30 -0.08 12.90 -15.48
C ASP A 30 1.34 13.31 -15.90
N VAL A 31 1.51 14.41 -16.64
CA VAL A 31 2.85 14.93 -16.95
C VAL A 31 3.56 15.35 -15.66
N LEU A 32 2.87 16.04 -14.73
CA LEU A 32 3.41 16.38 -13.41
C LEU A 32 3.84 15.12 -12.64
N ARG A 33 2.98 14.10 -12.57
CA ARG A 33 3.28 12.82 -11.90
C ARG A 33 4.52 12.15 -12.49
N LYS A 34 4.62 12.08 -13.83
CA LYS A 34 5.78 11.49 -14.52
C LYS A 34 7.06 12.28 -14.28
N ALA A 35 6.98 13.61 -14.30
CA ALA A 35 8.11 14.49 -14.04
C ALA A 35 8.62 14.34 -12.61
N MET A 36 7.71 14.25 -11.63
CA MET A 36 8.04 13.98 -10.23
C MET A 36 8.73 12.61 -10.06
N GLY A 37 8.16 11.56 -10.64
CA GLY A 37 8.74 10.21 -10.55
C GLY A 37 10.13 10.09 -11.20
N LYS A 38 10.39 10.83 -12.29
CA LYS A 38 11.69 10.86 -12.98
C LYS A 38 12.65 11.93 -12.45
N LYS A 39 12.22 12.76 -11.50
CA LYS A 39 12.96 13.95 -11.05
C LYS A 39 13.40 14.87 -12.21
N ASP A 40 12.53 15.03 -13.21
CA ASP A 40 12.80 15.86 -14.39
C ASP A 40 12.61 17.35 -14.04
N ARG A 41 13.71 17.98 -13.62
CA ARG A 41 13.73 19.36 -13.15
C ARG A 41 13.19 20.36 -14.17
N LYS A 42 13.52 20.19 -15.45
CA LYS A 42 13.07 21.11 -16.52
C LYS A 42 11.55 21.07 -16.67
N THR A 43 10.95 19.88 -16.61
CA THR A 43 9.50 19.74 -16.67
C THR A 43 8.84 20.21 -15.38
N LEU A 44 9.43 19.94 -14.22
CA LEU A 44 8.94 20.40 -12.93
C LEU A 44 8.91 21.93 -12.83
N ASP A 45 9.98 22.63 -13.22
CA ASP A 45 10.04 24.09 -13.18
C ASP A 45 8.95 24.72 -14.07
N LYS A 46 8.73 24.15 -15.27
CA LYS A 46 7.64 24.57 -16.17
C LYS A 46 6.27 24.35 -15.53
N MET A 47 6.07 23.19 -14.90
CA MET A 47 4.80 22.88 -14.23
C MET A 47 4.59 23.72 -12.98
N LYS A 48 5.66 24.11 -12.26
CA LYS A 48 5.58 25.02 -11.12
C LYS A 48 4.99 26.36 -11.55
N GLY A 49 5.55 26.96 -12.61
CA GLY A 49 5.02 28.22 -13.15
C GLY A 49 3.53 28.14 -13.47
N LYS A 50 3.13 27.10 -14.21
CA LYS A 50 1.72 26.85 -14.57
C LYS A 50 0.84 26.62 -13.32
N PHE A 51 1.37 25.94 -12.30
CA PHE A 51 0.65 25.68 -11.05
C PHE A 51 0.42 26.96 -10.25
N ILE A 52 1.47 27.78 -10.05
CA ILE A 52 1.39 29.03 -9.29
C ILE A 52 0.44 30.00 -9.99
N GLU A 53 0.57 30.19 -11.31
CA GLU A 53 -0.32 31.07 -12.10
C GLU A 53 -1.76 30.58 -12.07
N GLY A 54 -1.98 29.29 -12.36
CA GLY A 54 -3.30 28.68 -12.38
C GLY A 54 -4.01 28.72 -11.03
N ALA A 55 -3.28 28.58 -9.93
CA ALA A 55 -3.86 28.64 -8.59
C ALA A 55 -4.02 30.08 -8.07
N SER A 56 -3.12 30.99 -8.42
CA SER A 56 -3.23 32.42 -8.07
C SER A 56 -4.42 33.07 -8.78
N SER A 57 -4.69 32.72 -10.04
CA SER A 57 -5.89 33.18 -10.76
C SER A 57 -7.21 32.71 -10.13
N LYS A 58 -7.17 31.67 -9.29
CA LYS A 58 -8.30 31.22 -8.46
C LYS A 58 -8.33 31.84 -7.05
N GLY A 59 -7.46 32.82 -6.78
CA GLY A 59 -7.43 33.56 -5.52
C GLY A 59 -6.68 32.88 -4.38
N HIS A 60 -5.84 31.87 -4.66
CA HIS A 60 -5.02 31.25 -3.62
C HIS A 60 -3.77 32.09 -3.28
N PRO A 61 -3.42 32.27 -1.98
CA PRO A 61 -2.24 33.02 -1.57
C PRO A 61 -0.92 32.39 -2.04
N ALA A 62 0.00 33.21 -2.54
CA ALA A 62 1.27 32.76 -3.10
C ALA A 62 2.16 32.02 -2.08
N ASP A 63 2.18 32.45 -0.81
CA ASP A 63 2.94 31.80 0.27
C ASP A 63 2.50 30.35 0.49
N LYS A 64 1.18 30.09 0.42
CA LYS A 64 0.62 28.75 0.55
C LYS A 64 0.92 27.89 -0.66
N LEU A 65 0.85 28.46 -1.86
CA LEU A 65 1.13 27.74 -3.10
C LEU A 65 2.60 27.30 -3.20
N GLU A 66 3.53 28.19 -2.82
CA GLU A 66 4.95 27.85 -2.72
C GLU A 66 5.19 26.72 -1.72
N LYS A 67 4.60 26.81 -0.52
CA LYS A 67 4.68 25.74 0.48
C LYS A 67 4.17 24.41 -0.07
N ILE A 68 2.99 24.40 -0.70
CA ILE A 68 2.40 23.18 -1.29
C ILE A 68 3.33 22.58 -2.34
N TRP A 69 3.92 23.41 -3.19
CA TRP A 69 4.85 22.93 -4.22
C TRP A 69 6.11 22.32 -3.60
N THR A 70 6.73 22.98 -2.62
CA THR A 70 7.88 22.45 -1.90
C THR A 70 7.56 21.12 -1.20
N ASP A 71 6.40 21.02 -0.57
CA ASP A 71 5.93 19.78 0.05
C ASP A 71 5.78 18.66 -1.01
N TRP A 72 5.32 18.99 -2.22
CA TRP A 72 5.22 18.02 -3.32
C TRP A 72 6.58 17.61 -3.90
N GLU A 73 7.56 18.50 -3.99
CA GLU A 73 8.91 18.17 -4.43
C GLU A 73 9.61 17.21 -3.46
N ALA A 74 9.43 17.43 -2.14
CA ALA A 74 9.89 16.51 -1.13
C ALA A 74 9.17 15.16 -1.22
N PHE A 75 7.84 15.19 -1.37
CA PHE A 75 7.00 14.00 -1.52
C PHE A 75 7.33 13.16 -2.76
N ALA A 76 7.73 13.77 -3.88
CA ALA A 76 8.03 13.08 -5.13
C ALA A 76 9.06 11.94 -4.96
N GLN A 77 9.93 12.02 -3.94
CA GLN A 77 10.92 10.99 -3.63
C GLN A 77 10.31 9.72 -3.01
N TYR A 78 9.12 9.81 -2.42
CA TYR A 78 8.47 8.75 -1.66
C TYR A 78 7.06 8.43 -2.18
N ALA A 79 6.69 9.00 -3.33
CA ALA A 79 5.33 8.96 -3.84
C ALA A 79 4.89 7.54 -4.22
N PHE A 80 3.88 7.03 -3.53
CA PHE A 80 3.37 5.68 -3.78
C PHE A 80 2.20 5.68 -4.76
N ASN A 81 2.06 4.60 -5.54
CA ASN A 81 0.92 4.44 -6.43
C ASN A 81 -0.27 3.86 -5.66
N LYS A 82 -1.40 4.57 -5.62
CA LYS A 82 -2.56 4.17 -4.79
C LYS A 82 -3.21 2.89 -5.32
N SER A 83 -3.38 2.73 -6.62
CA SER A 83 -4.04 1.53 -7.17
C SER A 83 -3.27 0.25 -6.85
N HIS A 84 -1.94 0.28 -7.02
CA HIS A 84 -1.04 -0.81 -6.64
C HIS A 84 -1.06 -1.08 -5.13
N SER A 85 -1.01 -0.02 -4.30
CA SER A 85 -1.13 -0.20 -2.84
C SER A 85 -2.45 -0.85 -2.43
N THR A 86 -3.55 -0.43 -3.07
CA THR A 86 -4.90 -0.87 -2.70
C THR A 86 -5.12 -2.35 -3.03
N CYS A 87 -4.67 -2.84 -4.19
CA CYS A 87 -4.86 -4.25 -4.54
C CYS A 87 -4.06 -5.19 -3.62
N TYR A 88 -2.82 -4.83 -3.26
CA TYR A 88 -2.04 -5.60 -2.30
C TYR A 88 -2.59 -5.51 -0.88
N ALA A 89 -3.07 -4.33 -0.46
CA ALA A 89 -3.72 -4.17 0.84
C ALA A 89 -4.97 -5.06 0.96
N PHE A 90 -5.72 -5.25 -0.13
CA PHE A 90 -6.87 -6.14 -0.14
C PHE A 90 -6.48 -7.61 0.09
N VAL A 91 -5.40 -8.09 -0.54
CA VAL A 91 -4.88 -9.44 -0.29
C VAL A 91 -4.41 -9.59 1.16
N ALA A 92 -3.69 -8.58 1.68
CA ALA A 92 -3.26 -8.58 3.08
C ALA A 92 -4.44 -8.59 4.07
N TYR A 93 -5.52 -7.86 3.75
CA TYR A 93 -6.76 -7.90 4.53
C TYR A 93 -7.39 -9.30 4.50
N GLN A 94 -7.45 -9.95 3.33
CA GLN A 94 -8.00 -11.30 3.20
C GLN A 94 -7.21 -12.32 4.03
N THR A 95 -5.87 -12.27 3.98
CA THR A 95 -5.04 -13.18 4.79
C THR A 95 -5.15 -12.88 6.28
N GLY A 96 -5.21 -11.60 6.67
CA GLY A 96 -5.48 -11.19 8.06
C GLY A 96 -6.83 -11.68 8.57
N TYR A 97 -7.88 -11.57 7.74
CA TYR A 97 -9.22 -12.06 8.05
C TYR A 97 -9.23 -13.58 8.25
N LEU A 98 -8.65 -14.34 7.32
CA LEU A 98 -8.58 -15.80 7.44
C LEU A 98 -7.79 -16.21 8.69
N LYS A 99 -6.66 -15.55 8.97
CA LYS A 99 -5.86 -15.83 10.16
C LYS A 99 -6.60 -15.50 11.46
N ALA A 100 -7.48 -14.49 11.46
CA ALA A 100 -8.24 -14.10 12.64
C ALA A 100 -9.47 -14.99 12.91
N HIS A 101 -10.14 -15.46 11.86
CA HIS A 101 -11.42 -16.18 11.96
C HIS A 101 -11.33 -17.69 11.70
N TYR A 102 -10.31 -18.14 10.98
CA TYR A 102 -10.03 -19.55 10.64
C TYR A 102 -8.53 -19.85 10.86
N PRO A 103 -8.00 -19.64 12.09
CA PRO A 103 -6.56 -19.65 12.35
C PRO A 103 -5.90 -20.99 12.05
N SER A 104 -6.54 -22.11 12.42
CA SER A 104 -6.00 -23.46 12.19
C SER A 104 -5.94 -23.78 10.71
N GLU A 105 -7.02 -23.50 9.96
CA GLU A 105 -7.09 -23.77 8.52
C GLU A 105 -6.13 -22.87 7.74
N TYR A 106 -6.04 -21.60 8.14
CA TYR A 106 -5.09 -20.66 7.55
C TYR A 106 -3.64 -21.12 7.77
N MET A 107 -3.28 -21.48 9.01
CA MET A 107 -1.92 -21.91 9.31
C MET A 107 -1.58 -23.26 8.66
N ALA A 108 -2.53 -24.20 8.57
CA ALA A 108 -2.35 -25.43 7.81
C ALA A 108 -2.06 -25.13 6.33
N ALA A 109 -2.79 -24.20 5.71
CA ALA A 109 -2.53 -23.77 4.33
C ALA A 109 -1.14 -23.11 4.17
N VAL A 110 -0.73 -22.26 5.12
CA VAL A 110 0.60 -21.62 5.12
C VAL A 110 1.71 -22.65 5.25
N LEU A 111 1.56 -23.63 6.14
CA LEU A 111 2.53 -24.71 6.33
C LEU A 111 2.65 -25.60 5.09
N ASN A 112 1.54 -25.91 4.42
CA ASN A 112 1.55 -26.63 3.16
C ASN A 112 2.20 -25.86 2.00
N HIS A 113 2.20 -24.52 2.05
CA HIS A 113 2.86 -23.67 1.06
C HIS A 113 4.37 -23.47 1.36
N ALA A 114 4.82 -23.78 2.58
CA ALA A 114 6.21 -23.60 2.96
C ALA A 114 7.14 -24.49 2.10
N SER A 115 8.12 -23.85 1.46
CA SER A 115 9.01 -24.48 0.47
C SER A 115 10.19 -25.24 1.09
N ASP A 116 10.47 -24.99 2.37
CA ASP A 116 11.69 -25.43 3.06
C ASP A 116 11.44 -25.58 4.56
N LEU A 117 12.34 -26.32 5.21
CA LEU A 117 12.24 -26.66 6.64
C LEU A 117 12.37 -25.43 7.55
N ASP A 118 13.13 -24.42 7.14
CA ASP A 118 13.31 -23.19 7.92
C ASP A 118 11.99 -22.42 8.03
N LYS A 119 11.26 -22.27 6.92
CA LYS A 119 9.92 -21.68 6.92
C LYS A 119 8.91 -22.50 7.68
N ILE A 120 8.94 -23.83 7.55
CA ILE A 120 8.06 -24.71 8.34
C ILE A 120 8.29 -24.47 9.82
N THR A 121 9.54 -24.44 10.26
CA THR A 121 9.91 -24.20 11.66
C THR A 121 9.44 -22.81 12.12
N PHE A 122 9.66 -21.78 11.31
CA PHE A 122 9.19 -20.43 11.58
C PHE A 122 7.67 -20.35 11.77
N PHE A 123 6.90 -21.00 10.90
CA PHE A 123 5.44 -21.02 11.00
C PHE A 123 4.91 -21.92 12.13
N MET A 124 5.62 -22.99 12.49
CA MET A 124 5.28 -23.81 13.66
C MET A 124 5.41 -23.03 14.97
N GLU A 125 6.46 -22.22 15.12
CA GLU A 125 6.59 -21.32 16.28
C GLU A 125 5.49 -20.25 16.30
N GLU A 126 5.05 -19.76 15.15
CA GLU A 126 3.90 -18.86 15.06
C GLU A 126 2.60 -19.53 15.48
N CYS A 127 2.35 -20.78 15.05
CA CYS A 127 1.19 -21.57 15.53
C CYS A 127 1.19 -21.67 17.05
N LYS A 128 2.34 -21.98 17.65
CA LYS A 128 2.51 -22.06 19.10
C LYS A 128 2.25 -20.71 19.78
N ARG A 129 2.75 -19.60 19.23
CA ARG A 129 2.49 -18.24 19.73
C ARG A 129 1.01 -17.87 19.68
N MET A 130 0.30 -18.35 18.65
CA MET A 130 -1.15 -18.18 18.51
C MET A 130 -1.97 -19.11 19.42
N GLY A 131 -1.34 -20.05 20.13
CA GLY A 131 -2.00 -21.04 20.98
C GLY A 131 -2.60 -22.23 20.21
N LEU A 132 -2.21 -22.42 18.95
CA LEU A 132 -2.63 -23.56 18.13
C LEU A 132 -1.80 -24.79 18.48
N LYS A 133 -2.46 -25.94 18.59
CA LYS A 133 -1.79 -27.21 18.85
C LYS A 133 -1.44 -27.89 17.53
N VAL A 134 -0.15 -27.92 17.18
CA VAL A 134 0.32 -28.68 16.04
C VAL A 134 0.75 -30.07 16.52
N LEU A 135 0.07 -31.10 16.03
CA LEU A 135 0.33 -32.49 16.39
C LEU A 135 1.39 -33.12 15.47
N GLY A 136 2.02 -34.19 15.95
CA GLY A 136 2.83 -35.06 15.09
C GLY A 136 1.96 -35.89 14.13
N PRO A 137 2.56 -36.51 13.10
CA PRO A 137 1.82 -37.36 12.17
C PRO A 137 1.25 -38.61 12.86
N ASP A 138 0.03 -38.97 12.47
CA ASP A 138 -0.72 -40.15 12.93
C ASP A 138 -1.28 -40.91 11.71
N VAL A 139 -1.02 -42.22 11.64
CA VAL A 139 -1.42 -43.09 10.52
C VAL A 139 -2.94 -43.19 10.31
N ASN A 140 -3.75 -42.90 11.33
CA ASN A 140 -5.22 -43.01 11.29
C ASN A 140 -5.92 -41.67 11.01
N GLU A 141 -5.23 -40.54 11.19
CA GLU A 141 -5.85 -39.20 11.13
C GLU A 141 -5.18 -38.26 10.12
N SER A 142 -3.89 -38.44 9.84
CA SER A 142 -3.13 -37.53 8.97
C SER A 142 -3.54 -37.62 7.50
N GLN A 143 -3.40 -36.49 6.81
CA GLN A 143 -3.62 -36.38 5.36
C GLN A 143 -2.30 -36.11 4.62
N LYS A 144 -2.36 -35.98 3.29
CA LYS A 144 -1.17 -35.75 2.42
C LYS A 144 -0.38 -34.48 2.76
N GLY A 145 -0.93 -33.57 3.56
CA GLY A 145 -0.27 -32.37 4.09
C GLY A 145 -0.86 -31.99 5.44
N PHE A 146 -0.46 -30.83 5.97
CA PHE A 146 -1.05 -30.25 7.18
C PHE A 146 -2.56 -30.08 6.97
N ALA A 147 -3.34 -30.58 7.92
CA ALA A 147 -4.79 -30.56 7.88
C ALA A 147 -5.32 -30.27 9.29
N VAL A 148 -6.51 -29.71 9.36
CA VAL A 148 -7.19 -29.41 10.63
C VAL A 148 -8.11 -30.56 10.98
N ASN A 149 -7.99 -31.09 12.18
CA ASN A 149 -8.85 -32.17 12.64
C ASN A 149 -10.24 -31.65 13.09
N LYS A 150 -11.14 -32.57 13.48
CA LYS A 150 -12.49 -32.20 13.95
C LYS A 150 -12.52 -31.35 15.22
N LYS A 151 -11.39 -31.28 15.95
CA LYS A 151 -11.23 -30.48 17.16
C LYS A 151 -10.64 -29.10 16.88
N GLY A 152 -10.31 -28.78 15.62
CA GLY A 152 -9.69 -27.52 15.24
C GLY A 152 -8.19 -27.48 15.52
N GLU A 153 -7.55 -28.63 15.70
CA GLU A 153 -6.10 -28.78 15.92
C GLU A 153 -5.39 -29.01 14.58
#